data_AF-A0A9D9ZN81-F1
#
_entry.id   AF-A0A9D9ZN81-F1
#
_cell.length_a   1.000
_cell.length_b   1.000
_cell.length_c   1.000
_cell.angle_alpha   90.00
_cell.angle_beta   90.00
_cell.angle_gamma   90.00
#
_symmetry.space_group_name_H-M   'P 1'
#
loop_
_entity.id
_entity.type
_entity.pdbx_description
1 polymer ?
#
loop_
_entity_poly.entity_id
_entity_poly.type
_entity_poly.pdbx_seq_one_letter_code
_entity_poly.pdbx_strand_id
1 'polypeptide(L)'
;MLLLSIALILIPFAFLDKVFNNRTKRIIIILFSGYFIFLGGFRWLTGTDWYAYYYAFLNSDTIYGAFLAPHTMEWGYGFLNYIVNVLGGNYTIFLIVFTFLKVYLKYRVFISQYFINYALFSFFLFYCYEAGAIYGTRQTLAVS
;
A
#
# COMPACT_ATOMS: atom_id res chain seq x y z
N MET A 1 5.45 -15.31 9.62
CA MET A 1 4.46 -15.54 10.70
C MET A 1 3.36 -14.48 10.69
N LEU A 2 3.67 -13.17 10.82
CA LEU A 2 2.65 -12.11 10.82
C LEU A 2 1.74 -12.10 9.56
N LEU A 3 2.32 -12.24 8.37
CA LEU A 3 1.51 -12.24 7.13
C LEU A 3 0.61 -13.47 7.03
N LEU A 4 1.08 -14.61 7.50
CA LEU A 4 0.28 -15.82 7.53
C LEU A 4 -0.88 -15.69 8.53
N SER A 5 -0.64 -15.11 9.72
CA SER A 5 -1.71 -14.88 10.69
C SER A 5 -2.78 -13.93 10.16
N ILE A 6 -2.42 -12.89 9.42
CA ILE A 6 -3.40 -11.99 8.80
C ILE A 6 -4.23 -12.73 7.74
N ALA A 7 -3.60 -13.57 6.90
CA ALA A 7 -4.34 -14.42 5.96
C ALA A 7 -5.36 -15.30 6.69
N LEU A 8 -4.92 -16.00 7.74
CA LEU A 8 -5.80 -16.89 8.53
C LEU A 8 -6.99 -16.14 9.14
N ILE A 9 -6.80 -14.90 9.59
CA ILE A 9 -7.88 -14.05 10.10
C ILE A 9 -8.83 -13.60 8.99
N LEU A 10 -8.34 -13.33 7.77
CA LEU A 10 -9.15 -12.88 6.64
C LEU A 10 -9.97 -13.99 5.98
N ILE A 11 -9.49 -15.24 6.01
CA ILE A 11 -10.17 -16.41 5.44
C ILE A 11 -11.66 -16.50 5.85
N PRO A 12 -12.04 -16.49 7.14
CA PRO A 12 -13.45 -16.59 7.51
C PRO A 12 -14.31 -15.47 6.94
N PHE A 13 -13.79 -14.23 6.89
CA PHE A 13 -14.50 -13.10 6.28
C PHE A 13 -14.70 -13.29 4.77
N ALA A 14 -13.72 -13.88 4.09
CA ALA A 14 -13.79 -14.17 2.65
C ALA A 14 -14.84 -15.23 2.32
N PHE A 15 -14.88 -16.35 3.05
CA PHE A 15 -15.82 -17.44 2.78
C PHE A 15 -17.24 -17.16 3.31
N LEU A 16 -17.37 -16.26 4.29
CA LEU A 16 -18.67 -15.81 4.81
C LEU A 16 -19.13 -14.47 4.22
N ASP A 17 -18.55 -14.02 3.10
CA ASP A 17 -18.83 -12.70 2.49
C ASP A 17 -20.35 -12.42 2.33
N LYS A 18 -21.11 -13.43 1.89
CA LYS A 18 -22.58 -13.31 1.68
C LYS A 18 -23.39 -13.17 2.98
N VAL A 19 -22.84 -13.57 4.12
CA VAL A 19 -23.50 -13.46 5.44
C VAL A 19 -23.49 -12.02 5.93
N PHE A 20 -22.47 -11.24 5.55
CA PHE A 20 -22.31 -9.87 6.01
C PHE A 20 -23.12 -8.88 5.16
N ASN A 21 -23.76 -7.90 5.81
CA ASN A 21 -24.36 -6.77 5.12
C ASN A 21 -23.28 -5.78 4.61
N ASN A 22 -23.65 -4.91 3.67
CA ASN A 22 -22.73 -3.96 3.04
C ASN A 22 -22.04 -3.02 4.03
N ARG A 23 -22.69 -2.66 5.15
CA ARG A 23 -22.12 -1.79 6.19
C ARG A 23 -21.00 -2.52 6.93
N THR A 24 -21.23 -3.76 7.34
CA THR A 24 -20.23 -4.59 8.02
C THR A 24 -19.03 -4.85 7.12
N LYS A 25 -19.25 -5.15 5.83
CA LYS A 25 -18.15 -5.31 4.86
C LYS A 25 -17.26 -4.06 4.78
N ARG A 26 -17.87 -2.88 4.66
CA ARG A 26 -17.14 -1.60 4.63
C ARG A 26 -16.29 -1.40 5.89
N ILE A 27 -16.85 -1.66 7.06
CA ILE A 27 -16.13 -1.52 8.34
C ILE A 27 -14.93 -2.48 8.38
N ILE A 28 -15.13 -3.76 8.05
CA ILE A 28 -14.05 -4.76 8.02
C ILE A 28 -12.94 -4.30 7.07
N ILE A 29 -13.28 -3.92 5.85
CA ILE A 29 -12.30 -3.49 4.84
C ILE A 29 -11.55 -2.24 5.33
N ILE A 30 -12.24 -1.22 5.88
CA ILE A 30 -11.60 -0.01 6.41
C ILE A 30 -10.59 -0.35 7.51
N LEU A 31 -10.96 -1.23 8.45
CA LEU A 31 -10.09 -1.63 9.55
C LEU A 31 -8.82 -2.32 9.05
N PHE A 32 -8.95 -3.28 8.15
CA PHE A 32 -7.79 -3.97 7.57
C PHE A 32 -6.97 -3.06 6.65
N SER A 33 -7.60 -2.20 5.86
CA SER A 33 -6.91 -1.18 5.07
C SER A 33 -6.07 -0.25 5.95
N GLY A 34 -6.62 0.25 7.05
CA GLY A 34 -5.89 1.06 8.03
C GLY A 34 -4.70 0.29 8.62
N TYR A 35 -4.91 -0.98 8.97
CA TYR A 35 -3.85 -1.85 9.46
C TYR A 35 -2.73 -2.09 8.42
N PHE A 36 -3.07 -2.28 7.15
CA PHE A 36 -2.08 -2.43 6.08
C PHE A 36 -1.29 -1.15 5.84
N ILE A 37 -1.94 0.02 5.92
CA ILE A 37 -1.27 1.31 5.82
C ILE A 37 -0.30 1.50 6.98
N PHE A 38 -0.69 1.13 8.20
CA PHE A 38 0.19 1.16 9.36
C PHE A 38 1.42 0.26 9.16
N LEU A 39 1.22 -1.01 8.78
CA LEU A 39 2.32 -1.94 8.55
C LEU A 39 3.24 -1.53 7.39
N GLY A 40 2.67 -0.99 6.30
CA GLY A 40 3.47 -0.58 5.13
C GLY A 40 4.20 0.74 5.33
N GLY A 41 3.64 1.64 6.14
CA GLY A 41 4.24 2.93 6.50
C GLY A 41 5.35 2.82 7.53
N PHE A 42 5.14 2.03 8.59
CA PHE A 42 6.07 1.87 9.71
C PHE A 42 6.99 0.66 9.54
N ARG A 43 7.58 0.51 8.35
CA ARG A 43 8.51 -0.58 8.04
C ARG A 43 9.94 -0.06 7.86
N TRP A 44 10.84 -0.56 8.69
CA TRP A 44 12.23 -0.09 8.78
C TRP A 44 13.14 -1.26 8.51
N LEU A 45 14.16 -1.07 7.64
CA LEU A 45 15.14 -2.10 7.31
C LEU A 45 14.51 -3.41 6.80
N THR A 46 13.34 -3.31 6.17
CA THR A 46 12.56 -4.45 5.67
C THR A 46 12.55 -4.49 4.16
N GLY A 47 12.85 -5.67 3.60
CA GLY A 47 12.88 -5.93 2.16
C GLY A 47 14.26 -5.73 1.56
N THR A 48 14.55 -6.47 0.49
CA THR A 48 15.87 -6.53 -0.15
C THR A 48 16.36 -5.17 -0.63
N ASP A 49 15.45 -4.32 -1.12
CA ASP A 49 15.78 -3.06 -1.77
C ASP A 49 15.66 -1.84 -0.83
N TRP A 50 15.46 -2.05 0.48
CA TRP A 50 15.14 -0.97 1.42
C TRP A 50 16.16 0.19 1.36
N TYR A 51 17.46 -0.13 1.36
CA TYR A 51 18.52 0.87 1.33
C TYR A 51 18.55 1.67 0.02
N ALA A 52 18.27 1.03 -1.11
CA ALA A 52 18.24 1.70 -2.41
C ALA A 52 17.09 2.72 -2.47
N TYR A 53 15.90 2.35 -2.00
CA TYR A 53 14.77 3.29 -1.94
C TYR A 53 14.98 4.41 -0.93
N TYR A 54 15.57 4.11 0.22
CA TYR A 54 15.91 5.13 1.21
C TYR A 54 16.94 6.12 0.66
N TYR A 55 17.99 5.63 0.00
CA TYR A 55 18.99 6.47 -0.65
C TYR A 55 18.37 7.34 -1.77
N ALA A 56 17.50 6.77 -2.60
CA ALA A 56 16.80 7.53 -3.63
C ALA A 56 15.89 8.63 -3.04
N PHE A 57 15.25 8.38 -1.89
CA PHE A 57 14.48 9.40 -1.19
C PHE A 57 15.36 10.50 -0.61
N LEU A 58 16.49 10.17 0.03
CA LEU A 58 17.39 11.16 0.62
C LEU A 58 17.95 12.15 -0.43
N ASN A 59 18.19 11.68 -1.65
CA ASN A 59 18.74 12.47 -2.73
C ASN A 59 17.67 13.07 -3.67
N SER A 60 16.39 13.00 -3.31
CA SER A 60 15.30 13.58 -4.12
C SER A 60 14.90 14.99 -3.65
N ASP A 61 15.78 15.73 -3.00
CA ASP A 61 15.53 17.11 -2.53
C ASP A 61 15.57 18.15 -3.68
N THR A 62 16.09 17.74 -4.84
CA THR A 62 16.17 18.56 -6.05
C THR A 62 15.48 17.88 -7.24
N ILE A 63 15.05 18.66 -8.24
CA ILE A 63 14.47 18.13 -9.48
C ILE A 63 15.47 17.19 -10.17
N TYR A 64 16.76 17.53 -10.20
CA TYR A 64 17.79 16.66 -10.77
C TYR A 64 17.87 15.33 -10.01
N GLY A 65 17.97 15.38 -8.69
CA GLY A 65 18.04 14.19 -7.84
C GLY A 65 16.80 13.31 -7.88
N ALA A 66 15.63 13.89 -8.16
CA ALA A 66 14.36 13.17 -8.25
C ALA A 66 14.10 12.51 -9.63
N PHE A 67 14.63 13.07 -10.72
CA PHE A 67 14.23 12.65 -12.08
C PHE A 67 15.37 12.34 -13.06
N LEU A 68 16.59 12.83 -12.82
CA LEU A 68 17.70 12.75 -13.78
C LEU A 68 18.94 12.03 -13.23
N ALA A 69 19.09 11.93 -11.91
CA ALA A 69 20.25 11.28 -11.31
C ALA A 69 20.25 9.74 -11.51
N PRO A 70 21.42 9.06 -11.46
CA PRO A 70 21.51 7.62 -11.72
C PRO A 70 20.75 6.73 -10.72
N HIS A 71 20.45 7.26 -9.54
CA HIS A 71 19.71 6.58 -8.47
C HIS A 71 18.21 6.90 -8.49
N THR A 72 17.73 7.59 -9.53
CA THR A 72 16.32 7.93 -9.66
C THR A 72 15.47 6.70 -9.89
N MET A 73 14.24 6.79 -9.40
CA MET A 73 13.20 5.78 -9.59
C MET A 73 12.26 6.25 -10.72
N GLU A 74 11.29 5.41 -11.07
CA GLU A 74 10.26 5.77 -12.05
C GLU A 74 9.59 7.10 -11.69
N TRP A 75 9.21 7.87 -12.71
CA TRP A 75 8.76 9.25 -12.58
C TRP A 75 7.71 9.48 -11.47
N GLY A 76 6.71 8.60 -11.35
CA GLY A 76 5.70 8.72 -10.29
C GLY A 76 6.24 8.52 -8.87
N TYR A 77 7.21 7.62 -8.70
CA TYR A 77 7.88 7.40 -7.42
C TYR A 77 8.84 8.56 -7.09
N GLY A 78 9.64 8.99 -8.08
CA GLY A 78 10.52 10.15 -7.96
C GLY A 78 9.78 11.45 -7.62
N PHE A 79 8.60 11.66 -8.22
CA PHE A 79 7.75 12.81 -7.93
C PHE A 79 7.22 12.81 -6.49
N LEU A 80 6.74 11.66 -6.00
CA LEU A 80 6.29 11.54 -4.61
C LEU A 80 7.44 11.69 -3.61
N ASN A 81 8.61 11.12 -3.91
CA ASN A 81 9.84 11.31 -3.13
C ASN A 81 10.18 12.81 -3.04
N TYR A 82 10.20 13.51 -4.18
CA TYR A 82 10.50 14.93 -4.27
C TYR A 82 9.55 15.79 -3.44
N ILE A 83 8.24 15.60 -3.62
CA ILE A 83 7.23 16.37 -2.87
C ILE A 83 7.40 16.17 -1.37
N VAL A 84 7.52 14.93 -0.91
CA VAL A 84 7.60 14.65 0.53
C VAL A 84 8.91 15.20 1.11
N ASN A 85 10.03 15.06 0.41
CA ASN A 85 11.32 15.56 0.87
C ASN A 85 11.36 17.10 0.93
N VAL A 86 10.95 17.80 -0.15
CA VAL A 86 10.95 19.28 -0.20
C VAL A 86 9.98 19.91 0.81
N LEU A 87 8.89 19.23 1.17
CA LEU A 87 7.98 19.67 2.23
C LEU A 87 8.53 19.40 3.66
N GLY A 88 9.77 18.92 3.80
CA GLY A 88 10.40 18.61 5.08
C GLY A 88 9.97 17.28 5.70
N GLY A 89 9.35 16.40 4.92
CA GLY A 89 8.96 15.06 5.35
C GLY A 89 10.15 14.09 5.40
N ASN A 90 9.98 13.00 6.13
CA ASN A 90 10.96 11.91 6.18
C ASN A 90 10.50 10.69 5.37
N TYR A 91 11.37 9.70 5.25
CA TYR A 91 11.06 8.49 4.47
C TYR A 91 9.85 7.71 5.00
N THR A 92 9.60 7.74 6.31
CA THR A 92 8.41 7.11 6.91
C THR A 92 7.12 7.79 6.45
N ILE A 93 7.09 9.12 6.40
CA ILE A 93 5.95 9.88 5.85
C ILE A 93 5.72 9.49 4.39
N PHE A 94 6.79 9.39 3.60
CA PHE A 94 6.70 8.92 2.22
C PHE A 94 6.08 7.51 2.14
N LEU A 95 6.55 6.56 2.96
CA LEU A 95 6.02 5.19 2.98
C LEU A 95 4.54 5.15 3.37
N ILE A 96 4.11 5.98 4.33
CA ILE A 96 2.71 6.10 4.74
C ILE A 96 1.88 6.62 3.56
N VAL A 97 2.28 7.71 2.91
CA VAL A 97 1.58 8.29 1.76
C VAL A 97 1.50 7.30 0.60
N PHE A 98 2.61 6.64 0.28
CA PHE A 98 2.69 5.68 -0.81
C PHE A 98 1.81 4.45 -0.55
N THR A 99 1.83 3.91 0.68
CA THR A 99 0.98 2.77 1.05
C THR A 99 -0.48 3.18 1.11
N PHE A 100 -0.79 4.35 1.66
CA PHE A 100 -2.13 4.93 1.67
C PHE A 100 -2.69 5.03 0.26
N LEU A 101 -1.95 5.58 -0.70
CA LEU A 101 -2.42 5.75 -2.07
C LEU A 101 -2.75 4.41 -2.72
N LYS A 102 -1.86 3.42 -2.61
CA LYS A 102 -2.11 2.06 -3.13
C LYS A 102 -3.36 1.44 -2.49
N VAL A 103 -3.45 1.42 -1.16
CA VAL A 103 -4.55 0.77 -0.45
C VAL A 103 -5.88 1.50 -0.70
N TYR A 104 -5.86 2.83 -0.74
CA TYR A 104 -7.06 3.65 -0.97
C TYR A 104 -7.65 3.44 -2.37
N LEU A 105 -6.82 3.35 -3.40
CA LEU A 105 -7.29 3.08 -4.77
C LEU A 105 -8.03 1.73 -4.85
N LYS A 106 -7.45 0.66 -4.28
CA LYS A 106 -8.11 -0.66 -4.20
C LYS A 106 -9.37 -0.61 -3.34
N TYR A 107 -9.30 0.07 -2.19
CA TYR A 107 -10.45 0.27 -1.31
C TYR A 107 -11.66 0.82 -2.07
N ARG A 108 -11.48 1.87 -2.88
CA ARG A 108 -12.56 2.46 -3.68
C ARG A 108 -13.21 1.45 -4.62
N VAL A 109 -12.44 0.53 -5.19
CA VAL A 109 -12.96 -0.55 -6.03
C VAL A 109 -13.80 -1.51 -5.19
N PHE A 110 -13.31 -1.97 -4.05
CA PHE A 110 -14.03 -2.94 -3.21
C PHE A 110 -15.34 -2.41 -2.64
N ILE A 111 -15.39 -1.14 -2.28
CA ILE A 111 -16.62 -0.52 -1.74
C ILE A 111 -17.58 0.01 -2.81
N SER A 112 -17.22 -0.13 -4.09
CA SER A 112 -18.08 0.21 -5.22
C SER A 112 -19.34 -0.65 -5.22
N GLN A 113 -20.46 -0.07 -5.65
CA GLN A 113 -21.74 -0.77 -5.74
C GLN A 113 -21.69 -2.05 -6.60
N TYR A 114 -20.80 -2.09 -7.59
CA TYR A 114 -20.64 -3.24 -8.49
C TYR A 114 -19.90 -4.42 -7.85
N PHE A 115 -19.00 -4.14 -6.89
CA PHE A 115 -18.11 -5.15 -6.29
C PHE A 115 -18.44 -5.48 -4.84
N ILE A 116 -19.28 -4.68 -4.17
CA ILE A 116 -19.62 -4.85 -2.74
C ILE A 116 -20.17 -6.24 -2.38
N ASN A 117 -20.80 -6.91 -3.35
CA ASN A 117 -21.37 -8.24 -3.20
C ASN A 117 -20.33 -9.36 -3.01
N TYR A 118 -19.07 -9.11 -3.38
CA TYR A 118 -17.92 -10.04 -3.27
C TYR A 118 -16.69 -9.33 -2.71
N ALA A 119 -16.90 -8.26 -1.93
CA ALA A 119 -15.83 -7.37 -1.52
C ALA A 119 -14.86 -8.01 -0.53
N LEU A 120 -15.34 -8.83 0.41
CA LEU A 120 -14.45 -9.48 1.38
C LEU A 120 -13.64 -10.60 0.74
N PHE A 121 -14.25 -11.36 -0.18
CA PHE A 121 -13.52 -12.34 -0.97
C PHE A 121 -12.46 -11.69 -1.86
N SER A 122 -12.84 -10.63 -2.60
CA SER A 122 -11.90 -9.86 -3.43
C SER A 122 -10.77 -9.23 -2.60
N PHE A 123 -11.09 -8.73 -1.41
CA PHE A 123 -10.12 -8.15 -0.48
C PHE A 123 -9.13 -9.20 0.03
N PHE A 124 -9.59 -10.42 0.31
CA PHE A 124 -8.72 -11.53 0.66
C PHE A 124 -7.80 -11.93 -0.50
N LEU A 125 -8.30 -11.97 -1.74
CA LEU A 125 -7.45 -12.21 -2.91
C LEU A 125 -6.39 -11.12 -3.06
N PHE A 126 -6.76 -9.84 -2.91
CA PHE A 126 -5.81 -8.73 -2.88
C PHE A 126 -4.73 -8.92 -1.79
N TYR A 127 -5.13 -9.40 -0.63
CA TYR A 127 -4.17 -9.75 0.42
C TYR A 127 -3.23 -10.89 0.00
N CYS A 128 -3.75 -11.96 -0.60
CA CYS A 128 -2.94 -13.11 -1.03
C CYS A 128 -1.97 -12.78 -2.17
N TYR A 129 -2.39 -11.97 -3.15
CA TYR A 129 -1.56 -11.61 -4.30
C TYR A 129 -0.55 -10.50 -4.01
N GLU A 130 -0.93 -9.48 -3.24
CA GLU A 130 -0.09 -8.29 -3.01
C GLU A 130 0.33 -8.08 -1.55
N ALA A 131 0.04 -9.04 -0.65
CA ALA A 131 0.23 -8.88 0.79
C ALA A 131 -0.47 -7.60 1.33
N GLY A 132 -1.64 -7.26 0.79
CA GLY A 132 -2.38 -6.05 1.17
C GLY A 132 -1.66 -4.75 0.79
N ALA A 133 -0.76 -4.81 -0.21
CA ALA A 133 0.15 -3.74 -0.63
C ALA A 133 1.16 -3.26 0.43
N ILE A 134 1.34 -3.99 1.54
CA ILE A 134 2.27 -3.68 2.65
C ILE A 134 3.71 -3.55 2.12
N TYR A 135 4.14 -4.47 1.27
CA TYR A 135 5.48 -4.49 0.68
C TYR A 135 5.53 -3.96 -0.76
N GLY A 136 4.41 -3.45 -1.29
CA GLY A 136 4.30 -3.19 -2.71
C GLY A 136 5.46 -2.34 -3.23
N THR A 137 6.19 -2.89 -4.20
CA THR A 137 7.36 -2.29 -4.84
C THR A 137 6.94 -1.20 -5.82
N ARG A 138 7.90 -0.45 -6.37
CA ARG A 138 7.67 0.53 -7.45
C ARG A 138 6.79 0.00 -8.59
N GLN A 139 6.93 -1.29 -8.94
CA GLN A 139 6.15 -1.95 -10.00
C GLN A 139 4.67 -2.11 -9.65
N THR A 140 4.35 -2.25 -8.36
CA THR A 140 2.94 -2.42 -7.96
C THR A 140 2.10 -1.21 -8.34
N LEU A 141 2.62 0.02 -8.21
CA LEU A 141 1.88 1.23 -8.60
C LEU A 141 1.63 1.31 -10.11
N ALA A 142 2.61 0.91 -10.93
CA ALA A 142 2.49 0.97 -12.39
C ALA A 142 1.44 0.01 -12.97
N VAL A 143 1.09 -1.04 -12.22
CA VAL A 143 0.11 -2.08 -12.61
C VAL A 143 -1.23 -1.91 -11.86
N SER A 144 -1.31 -1.00 -10.88
CA SER A 144 -2.46 -0.81 -9.96
C SER A 144 -3.59 0.05 -10.52
#